data_AF-A0A951F3X9-F1
#
_entry.id   AF-A0A951F3X9-F1
#
_cell.length_a   1.000
_cell.length_b   1.000
_cell.length_c   1.000
_cell.angle_alpha   90.00
_cell.angle_beta   90.00
_cell.angle_gamma   90.00
#
_symmetry.space_group_name_H-M   'P 1'
#
loop_
_entity.id
_entity.type
_entity.pdbx_description
1 polymer ?
#
loop_
_entity_poly.entity_id
_entity_poly.type
_entity_poly.pdbx_seq_one_letter_code
_entity_poly.pdbx_strand_id
1 'polypeptide(L)'
;MTDKTWGHATYGCAVCCGYRAVYFSPDPAGVPIEDNTGVNVMGMDACSSGTANVSGYATSWTSGNTSILTAQARQIHGVAAGSTGHYAELSNIMYGPARDGYPCPLEDVETGGTGNSVALTCSPLTVDWGNSVACSVAGASASQVTQWTFSTDGVSVNGPAGSLTWSGPMVAGGTITAMAVGASPSQTITVNPRSTFPIVVLPAPSLVANGSTINGVTLPTLTSPPTTEDGSFGASTYAYNYNFTSGAANSGPNAGIYYVTSFTDSSKYAWELNPGVTNPSDPFYQHQGNCFATISQITAAVQAHEVGVPGPSHYSEVQTALSSNNPASVANNSVGSTSSLSTDFSSTYQTVASAGAPEPPSNLPSNINYPPYQTCPQ
;
A
#
# COMPACT_ATOMS: atom_id res chain seq x y z
N MET A 1 -42.67 -43.39 42.44
CA MET A 1 -44.05 -43.91 42.43
C MET A 1 -44.04 -45.19 41.62
N THR A 2 -44.48 -46.32 42.18
CA THR A 2 -44.34 -47.64 41.56
C THR A 2 -45.74 -48.20 41.32
N ASP A 3 -46.15 -48.35 40.07
CA ASP A 3 -47.32 -49.17 39.73
C ASP A 3 -46.88 -50.63 39.73
N LYS A 4 -47.48 -51.43 40.62
CA LYS A 4 -47.17 -52.85 40.80
C LYS A 4 -47.99 -53.77 39.88
N THR A 5 -48.77 -53.24 38.94
CA THR A 5 -49.76 -54.05 38.25
C THR A 5 -49.22 -54.78 37.01
N TRP A 6 -48.12 -54.31 36.36
CA TRP A 6 -47.73 -54.86 35.03
C TRP A 6 -46.21 -54.99 34.73
N GLY A 7 -45.35 -55.20 35.73
CA GLY A 7 -44.00 -55.77 35.50
C GLY A 7 -43.01 -55.00 34.61
N HIS A 8 -43.32 -53.78 34.18
CA HIS A 8 -42.38 -52.89 33.50
C HIS A 8 -41.93 -51.81 34.49
N ALA A 9 -40.72 -51.94 35.01
CA ALA A 9 -40.06 -50.87 35.73
C ALA A 9 -39.53 -49.85 34.72
N THR A 10 -40.35 -48.89 34.32
CA THR A 10 -39.81 -47.64 33.77
C THR A 10 -39.18 -46.85 34.91
N TYR A 11 -37.89 -47.10 35.17
CA TYR A 11 -37.03 -46.20 35.92
C TYR A 11 -36.78 -44.96 35.07
N GLY A 12 -37.75 -44.05 35.06
CA GLY A 12 -37.55 -42.68 34.62
C GLY A 12 -37.86 -41.78 35.80
N CYS A 13 -36.83 -41.27 36.47
CA CYS A 13 -37.01 -39.99 37.13
C CYS A 13 -37.49 -39.03 36.04
N ALA A 14 -38.68 -38.45 36.20
CA ALA A 14 -39.05 -37.29 35.40
C ALA A 14 -38.19 -36.13 35.91
N VAL A 15 -36.92 -36.11 35.48
CA VAL A 15 -35.98 -35.03 35.77
C VAL A 15 -36.28 -33.91 34.78
N CYS A 16 -36.66 -32.76 35.32
CA CYS A 16 -36.74 -31.54 34.51
C CYS A 16 -35.34 -31.05 34.17
N CYS A 17 -34.97 -31.15 32.89
CA CYS A 17 -33.73 -30.57 32.37
C CYS A 17 -34.00 -29.15 31.89
N GLY A 18 -34.03 -28.21 32.83
CA GLY A 18 -34.11 -26.79 32.53
C GLY A 18 -32.76 -26.16 32.21
N TYR A 19 -32.77 -24.87 31.93
CA TYR A 19 -31.59 -24.02 31.84
C TYR A 19 -31.35 -23.31 33.18
N ARG A 20 -30.10 -22.97 33.46
CA ARG A 20 -29.69 -22.13 34.58
C ARG A 20 -28.56 -21.19 34.14
N ALA A 21 -28.26 -20.18 34.96
CA ALA A 21 -27.15 -19.25 34.72
C ALA A 21 -27.19 -18.69 33.30
N VAL A 22 -28.28 -17.97 32.98
CA VAL A 22 -28.47 -17.37 31.65
C VAL A 22 -27.63 -16.09 31.55
N TYR A 23 -26.88 -15.93 30.46
CA TYR A 23 -25.97 -14.80 30.23
C TYR A 23 -25.88 -14.45 28.75
N PHE A 24 -25.37 -13.26 28.43
CA PHE A 24 -25.08 -12.83 27.06
C PHE A 24 -23.72 -13.32 26.57
N SER A 25 -23.62 -13.66 25.29
CA SER A 25 -22.37 -14.00 24.63
C SER A 25 -22.32 -13.38 23.22
N PRO A 26 -21.31 -12.54 22.91
CA PRO A 26 -20.25 -12.06 23.80
C PRO A 26 -20.74 -11.10 24.91
N ASP A 27 -20.04 -11.06 26.05
CA ASP A 27 -20.20 -10.05 27.11
C ASP A 27 -18.80 -9.64 27.65
N PRO A 28 -18.36 -8.38 27.47
CA PRO A 28 -19.09 -7.31 26.80
C PRO A 28 -19.19 -7.52 25.28
N ALA A 29 -20.31 -7.10 24.70
CA ALA A 29 -20.51 -7.03 23.25
C ALA A 29 -19.94 -5.71 22.73
N GLY A 30 -19.01 -5.77 21.77
CA GLY A 30 -18.52 -4.57 21.07
C GLY A 30 -19.28 -4.36 19.75
N VAL A 31 -19.55 -3.11 19.42
CA VAL A 31 -20.12 -2.73 18.12
C VAL A 31 -19.58 -1.35 17.69
N PRO A 32 -19.17 -1.16 16.42
CA PRO A 32 -18.90 0.17 15.90
C PRO A 32 -20.15 1.05 15.87
N ILE A 33 -19.98 2.38 15.93
CA ILE A 33 -21.08 3.32 15.68
C ILE A 33 -21.68 3.08 14.28
N GLU A 34 -23.02 3.11 14.19
CA GLU A 34 -23.83 2.84 13.01
C GLU A 34 -23.72 1.42 12.44
N ASP A 35 -23.16 0.47 13.19
CA ASP A 35 -23.02 -0.94 12.79
C ASP A 35 -23.82 -1.88 13.70
N ASN A 36 -23.90 -3.17 13.33
CA ASN A 36 -24.60 -4.21 14.08
C ASN A 36 -23.68 -5.36 14.47
N THR A 37 -23.78 -5.82 15.71
CA THR A 37 -23.10 -7.04 16.18
C THR A 37 -24.14 -8.07 16.64
N GLY A 38 -23.90 -9.33 16.29
CA GLY A 38 -24.72 -10.44 16.77
C GLY A 38 -24.41 -10.79 18.22
N VAL A 39 -25.44 -10.99 19.01
CA VAL A 39 -25.36 -11.44 20.40
C VAL A 39 -26.29 -12.61 20.65
N ASN A 40 -25.91 -13.51 21.54
CA ASN A 40 -26.73 -14.65 21.92
C ASN A 40 -26.99 -14.62 23.41
N VAL A 41 -28.19 -15.05 23.79
CA VAL A 41 -28.46 -15.46 25.15
C VAL A 41 -28.12 -16.94 25.27
N MET A 42 -27.19 -17.25 26.16
CA MET A 42 -26.71 -18.60 26.46
C MET A 42 -27.24 -19.03 27.82
N GLY A 43 -27.55 -20.31 27.98
CA GLY A 43 -27.92 -20.91 29.26
C GLY A 43 -27.19 -22.23 29.46
N MET A 44 -26.91 -22.59 30.71
CA MET A 44 -26.34 -23.89 31.05
C MET A 44 -27.47 -24.90 31.24
N ASP A 45 -27.47 -25.98 30.48
CA ASP A 45 -28.37 -27.11 30.65
C ASP A 45 -28.09 -27.79 32.00
N ALA A 46 -29.12 -27.87 32.84
CA ALA A 46 -29.02 -28.39 34.20
C ALA A 46 -28.71 -29.90 34.25
N CYS A 47 -28.97 -30.66 33.19
CA CYS A 47 -28.75 -32.11 33.12
C CYS A 47 -27.44 -32.47 32.42
N SER A 48 -27.12 -31.80 31.32
CA SER A 48 -25.90 -32.11 30.56
C SER A 48 -24.69 -31.27 30.99
N SER A 49 -24.91 -30.21 31.76
CA SER A 49 -23.92 -29.15 32.07
C SER A 49 -23.36 -28.41 30.84
N GLY A 50 -23.87 -28.70 29.65
CA GLY A 50 -23.51 -28.03 28.41
C GLY A 50 -24.13 -26.64 28.30
N THR A 51 -23.53 -25.76 27.51
CA THR A 51 -24.12 -24.47 27.15
C THR A 51 -25.01 -24.63 25.92
N ALA A 52 -26.19 -24.03 25.97
CA ALA A 52 -27.14 -24.01 24.88
C ALA A 52 -27.51 -22.56 24.56
N ASN A 53 -27.75 -22.29 23.27
CA ASN A 53 -28.31 -21.03 22.84
C ASN A 53 -29.81 -21.01 23.15
N VAL A 54 -30.22 -20.16 24.09
CA VAL A 54 -31.60 -20.01 24.54
C VAL A 54 -32.23 -18.72 24.01
N SER A 55 -31.60 -18.05 23.04
CA SER A 55 -32.10 -16.80 22.46
C SER A 55 -33.49 -16.93 21.84
N GLY A 56 -33.92 -18.14 21.46
CA GLY A 56 -35.26 -18.40 20.95
C GLY A 56 -36.37 -18.24 22.00
N TYR A 57 -36.03 -18.27 23.29
CA TYR A 57 -36.97 -18.00 24.38
C TYR A 57 -37.08 -16.51 24.72
N ALA A 58 -36.20 -15.66 24.16
CA ALA A 58 -36.23 -14.22 24.41
C ALA A 58 -37.43 -13.57 23.71
N THR A 59 -38.33 -12.99 24.50
CA THR A 59 -39.55 -12.31 24.03
C THR A 59 -39.36 -10.82 23.90
N SER A 60 -38.41 -10.23 24.61
CA SER A 60 -38.04 -8.81 24.50
C SER A 60 -36.53 -8.62 24.54
N TRP A 61 -36.08 -7.51 23.93
CA TRP A 61 -34.69 -7.07 23.90
C TRP A 61 -34.69 -5.56 24.14
N THR A 62 -33.83 -5.08 25.02
CA THR A 62 -33.74 -3.65 25.32
C THR A 62 -32.31 -3.25 25.67
N SER A 63 -32.05 -1.94 25.66
CA SER A 63 -30.80 -1.37 26.15
C SER A 63 -31.09 -0.47 27.35
N GLY A 64 -30.15 -0.44 28.29
CA GLY A 64 -30.16 0.52 29.39
C GLY A 64 -30.00 1.98 28.92
N ASN A 65 -29.51 2.20 27.70
CA ASN A 65 -29.45 3.54 27.10
C ASN A 65 -29.48 3.45 25.56
N THR A 66 -30.66 3.71 25.00
CA THR A 66 -30.89 3.72 23.54
C THR A 66 -30.15 4.82 22.79
N SER A 67 -29.63 5.84 23.48
CA SER A 67 -28.77 6.85 22.85
C SER A 67 -27.35 6.35 22.60
N ILE A 68 -26.96 5.20 23.17
CA ILE A 68 -25.63 4.60 23.02
C ILE A 68 -25.74 3.31 22.20
N LEU A 69 -26.67 2.43 22.54
CA LEU A 69 -26.93 1.17 21.83
C LEU A 69 -28.42 0.88 21.75
N THR A 70 -28.88 0.25 20.67
CA THR A 70 -30.20 -0.40 20.65
C THR A 70 -30.01 -1.92 20.57
N ALA A 71 -30.97 -2.69 21.12
CA ALA A 71 -30.92 -4.14 21.10
C ALA A 71 -32.23 -4.69 20.54
N GLN A 72 -32.14 -5.56 19.54
CA GLN A 72 -33.30 -6.19 18.91
C GLN A 72 -32.93 -7.59 18.43
N ALA A 73 -33.69 -8.60 18.88
CA ALA A 73 -33.70 -9.95 18.33
C ALA A 73 -32.31 -10.52 17.99
N ARG A 74 -31.42 -10.65 19.00
CA ARG A 74 -30.04 -11.17 18.85
C ARG A 74 -29.07 -10.23 18.13
N GLN A 75 -29.43 -8.97 17.95
CA GLN A 75 -28.56 -7.95 17.39
C GLN A 75 -28.49 -6.74 18.32
N ILE A 76 -27.32 -6.14 18.39
CA ILE A 76 -27.10 -4.84 19.02
C ILE A 76 -26.59 -3.89 17.96
N HIS A 77 -27.13 -2.67 17.94
CA HIS A 77 -26.74 -1.61 17.01
C HIS A 77 -26.07 -0.44 17.75
N GLY A 78 -24.92 -0.02 17.23
CA GLY A 78 -24.16 1.14 17.71
C GLY A 78 -24.83 2.47 17.36
N VAL A 79 -25.23 3.27 18.35
CA VAL A 79 -25.85 4.60 18.10
C VAL A 79 -24.87 5.73 18.38
N ALA A 80 -24.21 5.72 19.53
CA ALA A 80 -23.23 6.75 19.88
C ALA A 80 -22.16 6.17 20.80
N ALA A 81 -20.97 6.80 20.82
CA ALA A 81 -19.84 6.32 21.61
C ALA A 81 -20.20 6.21 23.09
N GLY A 82 -20.05 5.03 23.67
CA GLY A 82 -20.35 4.81 25.07
C GLY A 82 -20.43 3.34 25.45
N SER A 83 -20.67 3.11 26.74
CA SER A 83 -20.96 1.78 27.29
C SER A 83 -22.33 1.83 27.96
N THR A 84 -23.13 0.79 27.75
CA THR A 84 -24.45 0.65 28.38
C THR A 84 -24.81 -0.82 28.57
N GLY A 85 -25.78 -1.11 29.43
CA GLY A 85 -26.35 -2.44 29.55
C GLY A 85 -27.20 -2.80 28.34
N HIS A 86 -27.31 -4.09 28.04
CA HIS A 86 -28.33 -4.63 27.15
C HIS A 86 -28.97 -5.84 27.84
N TYR A 87 -30.27 -6.02 27.63
CA TYR A 87 -31.11 -6.93 28.39
C TYR A 87 -32.02 -7.72 27.47
N ALA A 88 -32.35 -8.94 27.88
CA ALA A 88 -33.37 -9.74 27.24
C ALA A 88 -34.25 -10.40 28.32
N GLU A 89 -35.56 -10.36 28.11
CA GLU A 89 -36.51 -11.13 28.89
C GLU A 89 -36.80 -12.44 28.15
N LEU A 90 -36.59 -13.55 28.84
CA LEU A 90 -36.92 -14.88 28.36
C LEU A 90 -38.25 -15.26 28.99
N SER A 91 -39.18 -15.77 28.18
CA SER A 91 -40.47 -16.24 28.69
C SER A 91 -40.67 -17.70 28.42
N ASN A 92 -41.43 -18.34 29.32
CA ASN A 92 -41.74 -19.76 29.25
C ASN A 92 -40.49 -20.66 29.13
N ILE A 93 -39.38 -20.27 29.78
CA ILE A 93 -38.18 -21.09 29.82
C ILE A 93 -38.29 -22.06 30.98
N MET A 94 -37.96 -23.34 30.76
CA MET A 94 -37.77 -24.27 31.87
C MET A 94 -36.51 -23.82 32.60
N TYR A 95 -36.66 -23.12 33.73
CA TYR A 95 -35.56 -22.56 34.48
C TYR A 95 -35.44 -23.22 35.85
N GLY A 96 -34.19 -23.48 36.28
CA GLY A 96 -33.90 -24.01 37.61
C GLY A 96 -33.18 -25.37 37.61
N PRO A 97 -32.81 -25.86 38.80
CA PRO A 97 -32.07 -27.11 38.95
C PRO A 97 -32.92 -28.32 38.56
N ALA A 98 -32.25 -29.41 38.18
CA ALA A 98 -32.87 -30.73 38.02
C ALA A 98 -33.75 -31.06 39.23
N ARG A 99 -35.05 -31.23 39.01
CA ARG A 99 -36.04 -31.51 40.07
C ARG A 99 -36.80 -32.77 39.74
N ASP A 100 -36.83 -33.71 40.68
CA ASP A 100 -37.57 -34.97 40.56
C ASP A 100 -39.05 -34.77 40.90
N GLY A 101 -39.94 -35.15 39.98
CA GLY A 101 -41.33 -35.49 40.30
C GLY A 101 -42.36 -34.36 40.38
N TYR A 102 -42.07 -33.18 39.82
CA TYR A 102 -43.03 -32.08 39.64
C TYR A 102 -43.03 -31.58 38.19
N PRO A 103 -44.15 -31.01 37.66
CA PRO A 103 -44.12 -30.31 36.39
C PRO A 103 -43.02 -29.24 36.42
N CYS A 104 -42.18 -29.21 35.38
CA CYS A 104 -41.08 -28.26 35.28
C CYS A 104 -41.68 -26.86 35.27
N PRO A 105 -41.43 -26.01 36.29
CA PRO A 105 -41.95 -24.66 36.27
C PRO A 105 -41.34 -23.95 35.06
N LEU A 106 -42.22 -23.40 34.23
CA LEU A 106 -41.83 -22.40 33.26
C LEU A 106 -41.74 -21.08 34.02
N GLU A 107 -40.61 -20.41 33.87
CA GLU A 107 -40.35 -19.14 34.53
C GLU A 107 -40.02 -18.09 33.48
N ASP A 108 -40.28 -16.84 33.82
CA ASP A 108 -39.76 -15.70 33.07
C ASP A 108 -38.45 -15.28 33.73
N VAL A 109 -37.41 -15.12 32.92
CA VAL A 109 -36.04 -14.84 33.38
C VAL A 109 -35.53 -13.63 32.64
N GLU A 110 -35.08 -12.62 33.38
CA GLU A 110 -34.31 -11.51 32.81
C GLU A 110 -32.83 -11.83 32.85
N THR A 111 -32.12 -11.50 31.78
CA THR A 111 -30.66 -11.54 31.71
C THR A 111 -30.14 -10.24 31.12
N GLY A 112 -28.92 -9.88 31.50
CA GLY A 112 -28.27 -8.66 31.06
C GLY A 112 -26.79 -8.87 30.80
N GLY A 113 -26.25 -8.07 29.89
CA GLY A 113 -24.83 -7.98 29.57
C GLY A 113 -24.42 -6.53 29.34
N THR A 114 -23.13 -6.29 29.11
CA THR A 114 -22.59 -4.96 28.80
C THR A 114 -22.34 -4.83 27.30
N GLY A 115 -22.78 -3.74 26.69
CA GLY A 115 -22.48 -3.39 25.31
C GLY A 115 -21.62 -2.13 25.22
N ASN A 116 -20.63 -2.12 24.33
CA ASN A 116 -19.79 -0.96 24.05
C ASN A 116 -19.96 -0.53 22.59
N SER A 117 -20.40 0.69 22.37
CA SER A 117 -20.36 1.33 21.06
C SER A 117 -19.06 2.11 20.94
N VAL A 118 -18.18 1.70 20.03
CA VAL A 118 -16.82 2.27 19.93
C VAL A 118 -16.72 3.21 18.72
N ALA A 119 -16.13 4.38 18.93
CA ALA A 119 -15.84 5.34 17.87
C ALA A 119 -14.34 5.57 17.75
N LEU A 120 -13.85 5.66 16.52
CA LEU A 120 -12.51 6.17 16.23
C LEU A 120 -12.64 7.53 15.55
N THR A 121 -11.99 8.54 16.11
CA THR A 121 -11.88 9.86 15.49
C THR A 121 -10.42 10.20 15.27
N CYS A 122 -10.05 10.58 14.06
CA CYS A 122 -8.73 11.11 13.75
C CYS A 122 -8.84 12.53 13.19
N SER A 123 -7.90 13.40 13.56
CA SER A 123 -7.84 14.76 13.03
C SER A 123 -6.39 15.25 12.89
N PRO A 124 -6.06 15.92 11.76
CA PRO A 124 -6.89 16.07 10.56
C PRO A 124 -6.96 14.77 9.72
N LEU A 125 -7.97 14.61 8.87
CA LEU A 125 -8.09 13.46 7.95
C LEU A 125 -7.24 13.60 6.68
N THR A 126 -6.87 14.84 6.35
CA THR A 126 -5.92 15.16 5.28
C THR A 126 -4.81 16.01 5.88
N VAL A 127 -3.57 15.60 5.65
CA VAL A 127 -2.40 16.17 6.32
C VAL A 127 -1.25 16.31 5.33
N ASP A 128 -0.52 17.41 5.39
CA ASP A 128 0.71 17.54 4.59
C ASP A 128 1.80 16.61 5.12
N TRP A 129 2.64 16.11 4.22
CA TRP A 129 3.74 15.22 4.57
C TRP A 129 4.54 15.68 5.80
N GLY A 130 4.71 14.78 6.76
CA GLY A 130 5.47 15.00 7.99
C GLY A 130 4.70 15.70 9.10
N ASN A 131 3.52 16.28 8.82
CA ASN A 131 2.64 16.80 9.86
C ASN A 131 1.92 15.66 10.59
N SER A 132 1.44 15.96 11.80
CA SER A 132 0.89 14.94 12.69
C SER A 132 -0.62 14.76 12.54
N VAL A 133 -1.06 13.51 12.68
CA VAL A 133 -2.45 13.17 12.99
C VAL A 133 -2.57 12.80 14.46
N ALA A 134 -3.72 13.12 15.06
CA ALA A 134 -4.10 12.62 16.37
C ALA A 134 -5.37 11.79 16.26
N CYS A 135 -5.31 10.53 16.70
CA CYS A 135 -6.45 9.63 16.77
C CYS A 135 -6.84 9.33 18.22
N SER A 136 -8.13 9.23 18.48
CA SER A 136 -8.70 8.87 19.78
C SER A 136 -9.86 7.91 19.65
N VAL A 137 -9.95 6.98 20.59
CA VAL A 137 -11.08 6.07 20.76
C VAL A 137 -12.02 6.60 21.84
N ALA A 138 -13.31 6.62 21.54
CA ALA A 138 -14.37 6.90 22.51
C ALA A 138 -15.28 5.68 22.67
N GLY A 139 -15.96 5.58 23.81
CA GLY A 139 -16.89 4.48 24.11
C GLY A 139 -16.24 3.18 24.57
N ALA A 140 -14.92 3.18 24.76
CA ALA A 140 -14.17 2.10 25.39
C ALA A 140 -13.23 2.66 26.47
N SER A 141 -12.84 1.84 27.43
CA SER A 141 -11.75 2.11 28.35
C SER A 141 -10.41 1.70 27.76
N ALA A 142 -9.32 2.25 28.29
CA ALA A 142 -7.98 1.96 27.79
C ALA A 142 -7.66 0.46 27.80
N SER A 143 -8.06 -0.26 28.85
CA SER A 143 -7.86 -1.72 28.97
C SER A 143 -8.67 -2.54 27.96
N GLN A 144 -9.69 -1.96 27.33
CA GLN A 144 -10.48 -2.59 26.28
C GLN A 144 -9.87 -2.41 24.89
N VAL A 145 -8.92 -1.49 24.70
CA VAL A 145 -8.19 -1.34 23.43
C VAL A 145 -7.02 -2.32 23.40
N THR A 146 -7.18 -3.39 22.64
CA THR A 146 -6.20 -4.48 22.57
C THR A 146 -5.05 -4.16 21.63
N GLN A 147 -5.30 -3.39 20.57
CA GLN A 147 -4.27 -3.02 19.61
C GLN A 147 -4.66 -1.83 18.74
N TRP A 148 -3.67 -1.04 18.31
CA TRP A 148 -3.78 -0.11 17.19
C TRP A 148 -3.01 -0.66 15.98
N THR A 149 -3.51 -0.41 14.77
CA THR A 149 -2.78 -0.72 13.53
C THR A 149 -2.91 0.41 12.52
N PHE A 150 -1.86 0.65 11.76
CA PHE A 150 -1.89 1.46 10.56
C PHE A 150 -1.53 0.55 9.38
N SER A 151 -2.27 0.64 8.29
CA SER A 151 -1.98 -0.08 7.05
C SER A 151 -2.01 0.83 5.83
N THR A 152 -1.08 0.60 4.92
CA THR A 152 -1.02 1.18 3.58
C THR A 152 -0.49 0.12 2.61
N ASP A 153 -0.28 0.47 1.35
CA ASP A 153 0.17 -0.46 0.32
C ASP A 153 1.49 -1.13 0.71
N GLY A 154 1.40 -2.42 1.09
CA GLY A 154 2.55 -3.26 1.45
C GLY A 154 3.18 -2.99 2.83
N VAL A 155 2.66 -2.04 3.63
CA VAL A 155 3.24 -1.68 4.94
C VAL A 155 2.17 -1.70 6.04
N SER A 156 2.52 -2.30 7.18
CA SER A 156 1.69 -2.32 8.39
C SER A 156 2.52 -1.96 9.62
N VAL A 157 1.98 -1.08 10.47
CA VAL A 157 2.60 -0.63 11.71
C VAL A 157 1.68 -0.98 12.87
N ASN A 158 2.22 -1.69 13.87
CA ASN A 158 1.52 -1.97 15.11
C ASN A 158 1.71 -0.80 16.08
N GLY A 159 0.61 -0.27 16.58
CA GLY A 159 0.58 0.77 17.60
C GLY A 159 0.48 0.21 19.03
N PRO A 160 0.26 1.09 20.01
CA PRO A 160 0.21 0.71 21.43
C PRO A 160 -1.01 -0.18 21.73
N ALA A 161 -0.90 -1.03 22.74
CA ALA A 161 -2.05 -1.66 23.40
C ALA A 161 -2.38 -0.90 24.69
N GLY A 162 -3.62 -0.95 25.16
CA GLY A 162 -3.97 -0.30 26.42
C GLY A 162 -4.03 1.23 26.36
N SER A 163 -4.15 1.82 25.16
CA SER A 163 -4.17 3.27 24.95
C SER A 163 -5.43 3.69 24.19
N LEU A 164 -6.06 4.78 24.65
CA LEU A 164 -7.19 5.42 23.96
C LEU A 164 -6.74 6.38 22.85
N THR A 165 -5.44 6.65 22.73
CA THR A 165 -4.91 7.59 21.73
C THR A 165 -3.72 7.01 20.99
N TRP A 166 -3.59 7.42 19.73
CA TRP A 166 -2.40 7.18 18.91
C TRP A 166 -2.20 8.36 17.96
N SER A 167 -1.03 8.99 18.06
CA SER A 167 -0.72 10.22 17.32
C SER A 167 0.73 10.24 16.87
N GLY A 168 0.99 10.92 15.77
CA GLY A 168 2.35 11.18 15.30
C GLY A 168 2.39 11.63 13.85
N PRO A 169 3.60 11.89 13.32
CA PRO A 169 3.81 12.39 11.97
C PRO A 169 3.35 11.37 10.93
N MET A 170 2.76 11.86 9.83
CA MET A 170 2.31 11.06 8.70
C MET A 170 3.20 11.30 7.49
N VAL A 171 3.93 10.27 7.07
CA VAL A 171 4.73 10.24 5.83
C VAL A 171 4.08 9.35 4.76
N ALA A 172 3.02 8.62 5.10
CA ALA A 172 2.24 7.79 4.19
C ALA A 172 0.75 7.88 4.53
N GLY A 173 -0.09 8.03 3.51
CA GLY A 173 -1.54 7.86 3.65
C GLY A 173 -1.88 6.39 3.89
N GLY A 174 -3.00 6.12 4.55
CA GLY A 174 -3.42 4.76 4.88
C GLY A 174 -4.60 4.70 5.84
N THR A 175 -4.89 3.52 6.36
CA THR A 175 -6.01 3.28 7.28
C THR A 175 -5.49 3.00 8.68
N ILE A 176 -5.97 3.76 9.66
CA ILE A 176 -5.75 3.54 11.08
C ILE A 176 -6.93 2.75 11.64
N THR A 177 -6.68 1.67 12.35
CA THR A 177 -7.70 0.85 13.02
C THR A 177 -7.37 0.75 14.51
N ALA A 178 -8.38 0.92 15.35
CA ALA A 178 -8.28 0.62 16.77
C ALA A 178 -9.09 -0.63 17.08
N MET A 179 -8.43 -1.69 17.52
CA MET A 179 -9.08 -2.92 17.97
C MET A 179 -9.47 -2.76 19.43
N ALA A 180 -10.78 -2.66 19.67
CA ALA A 180 -11.37 -2.72 21.00
C ALA A 180 -12.09 -4.06 21.19
N VAL A 181 -12.36 -4.46 22.44
CA VAL A 181 -13.10 -5.71 22.71
C VAL A 181 -14.43 -5.73 21.94
N GLY A 182 -14.51 -6.59 20.93
CA GLY A 182 -15.68 -6.79 20.08
C GLY A 182 -15.90 -5.75 18.96
N ALA A 183 -15.03 -4.74 18.80
CA ALA A 183 -15.16 -3.73 17.75
C ALA A 183 -13.81 -3.35 17.12
N SER A 184 -13.80 -2.99 15.84
CA SER A 184 -12.57 -2.55 15.15
C SER A 184 -12.84 -1.34 14.26
N PRO A 185 -13.20 -0.17 14.83
CA PRO A 185 -13.41 1.03 14.04
C PRO A 185 -12.11 1.46 13.33
N SER A 186 -12.26 1.97 12.12
CA SER A 186 -11.16 2.36 11.25
C SER A 186 -11.38 3.75 10.63
N GLN A 187 -10.30 4.47 10.37
CA GLN A 187 -10.31 5.78 9.73
C GLN A 187 -9.19 5.87 8.68
N THR A 188 -9.54 6.29 7.47
CA THR A 188 -8.56 6.56 6.41
C THR A 188 -8.00 7.98 6.54
N ILE A 189 -6.68 8.10 6.43
CA ILE A 189 -5.92 9.35 6.42
C ILE A 189 -5.27 9.52 5.05
N THR A 190 -5.43 10.71 4.47
CA THR A 190 -4.75 11.11 3.24
C THR A 190 -3.55 11.98 3.57
N VAL A 191 -2.39 11.66 2.98
CA VAL A 191 -1.20 12.51 3.08
C VAL A 191 -0.99 13.24 1.77
N ASN A 192 -0.93 14.57 1.80
CA ASN A 192 -0.56 15.35 0.63
C ASN A 192 0.93 15.11 0.34
N PRO A 193 1.30 14.80 -0.92
CA PRO A 193 2.69 14.59 -1.28
C PRO A 193 3.52 15.85 -0.99
N ARG A 194 4.77 15.66 -0.58
CA ARG A 194 5.74 16.76 -0.51
C ARG A 194 6.25 17.11 -1.90
N SER A 195 6.75 18.34 -2.05
CA SER A 195 7.40 18.82 -3.27
C SER A 195 8.80 19.37 -2.97
N THR A 196 9.52 18.72 -2.04
CA THR A 196 10.81 19.22 -1.53
C THR A 196 11.98 18.96 -2.47
N PHE A 197 11.90 17.91 -3.27
CA PHE A 197 12.97 17.58 -4.21
C PHE A 197 12.71 18.21 -5.58
N PRO A 198 13.68 18.95 -6.14
CA PRO A 198 13.54 19.54 -7.46
C PRO A 198 13.43 18.44 -8.51
N ILE A 199 12.63 18.72 -9.54
CA ILE A 199 12.50 17.85 -10.71
C ILE A 199 13.90 17.64 -11.32
N VAL A 200 14.26 16.38 -11.57
CA VAL A 200 15.50 16.07 -12.27
C VAL A 200 15.32 16.42 -13.74
N VAL A 201 16.19 17.27 -14.25
CA VAL A 201 16.26 17.63 -15.66
C VAL A 201 17.38 16.85 -16.34
N LEU A 202 17.16 16.47 -17.60
CA LEU A 202 18.18 15.76 -18.36
C LEU A 202 19.43 16.66 -18.50
N PRO A 203 20.64 16.19 -18.17
CA PRO A 203 21.86 16.98 -18.34
C PRO A 203 22.07 17.39 -19.80
N ALA A 204 22.73 18.52 -20.03
CA ALA A 204 23.13 18.89 -21.39
C ALA A 204 24.03 17.78 -22.00
N PRO A 205 23.80 17.39 -23.25
CA PRO A 205 24.58 16.35 -23.89
C PRO A 205 26.04 16.80 -24.09
N SER A 206 26.99 15.94 -23.78
CA SER A 206 28.42 16.19 -24.01
C SER A 206 29.00 15.25 -25.06
N LEU A 207 29.70 15.80 -26.06
CA LEU A 207 30.53 15.02 -26.98
C LEU A 207 31.76 14.51 -26.22
N VAL A 208 32.02 13.20 -26.31
CA VAL A 208 33.17 12.55 -25.67
C VAL A 208 34.02 11.80 -26.68
N ALA A 209 35.20 11.35 -26.25
CA ALA A 209 36.07 10.53 -27.09
C ALA A 209 35.47 9.13 -27.30
N ASN A 210 35.77 8.52 -28.45
CA ASN A 210 35.35 7.16 -28.79
C ASN A 210 35.74 6.14 -27.70
N GLY A 211 34.78 5.36 -27.20
CA GLY A 211 34.96 4.39 -26.13
C GLY A 211 35.10 4.99 -24.73
N SER A 212 34.66 6.24 -24.51
CA SER A 212 34.73 6.89 -23.20
C SER A 212 33.85 6.18 -22.16
N THR A 213 34.30 6.21 -20.90
CA THR A 213 33.51 5.74 -19.75
C THR A 213 33.02 6.91 -18.92
N ILE A 214 31.72 6.93 -18.62
CA ILE A 214 31.02 8.03 -17.96
C ILE A 214 30.11 7.44 -16.90
N ASN A 215 30.28 7.86 -15.65
CA ASN A 215 29.57 7.28 -14.50
C ASN A 215 29.59 5.73 -14.48
N GLY A 216 30.68 5.12 -14.95
CA GLY A 216 30.84 3.67 -15.01
C GLY A 216 30.20 2.97 -16.21
N VAL A 217 29.50 3.70 -17.10
CA VAL A 217 28.99 3.18 -18.37
C VAL A 217 29.99 3.49 -19.47
N THR A 218 30.44 2.47 -20.18
CA THR A 218 31.36 2.59 -21.32
C THR A 218 30.56 2.62 -22.62
N LEU A 219 30.72 3.67 -23.41
CA LEU A 219 30.24 3.71 -24.77
C LEU A 219 30.97 2.66 -25.63
N PRO A 220 30.34 2.14 -26.70
CA PRO A 220 31.01 1.19 -27.58
C PRO A 220 32.30 1.79 -28.18
N THR A 221 33.21 0.93 -28.66
CA THR A 221 34.32 1.42 -29.47
C THR A 221 33.88 1.41 -30.92
N LEU A 222 33.62 2.59 -31.49
CA LEU A 222 33.25 2.74 -32.89
C LEU A 222 34.44 2.41 -33.79
N THR A 223 34.23 1.53 -34.76
CA THR A 223 35.27 1.03 -35.67
C THR A 223 35.51 2.01 -36.82
N SER A 224 36.77 2.21 -37.20
CA SER A 224 37.15 3.09 -38.31
C SER A 224 37.74 2.24 -39.46
N PRO A 225 37.27 2.36 -40.71
CA PRO A 225 36.16 3.23 -41.16
C PRO A 225 34.78 2.76 -40.62
N PRO A 226 33.78 3.65 -40.50
CA PRO A 226 32.42 3.30 -40.10
C PRO A 226 31.81 2.21 -41.00
N THR A 227 31.01 1.32 -40.42
CA THR A 227 30.29 0.25 -41.12
C THR A 227 28.84 0.66 -41.47
N THR A 228 28.09 -0.19 -42.16
CA THR A 228 26.65 0.02 -42.45
C THR A 228 25.73 -0.23 -41.25
N GLU A 229 26.29 -0.61 -40.10
CA GLU A 229 25.49 -0.97 -38.91
C GLU A 229 25.09 0.29 -38.13
N ASP A 230 23.90 0.27 -37.54
CA ASP A 230 23.46 1.31 -36.62
C ASP A 230 24.41 1.37 -35.41
N GLY A 231 24.65 2.58 -34.89
CA GLY A 231 25.70 2.82 -33.90
C GLY A 231 27.12 2.94 -34.48
N SER A 232 27.34 2.71 -35.78
CA SER A 232 28.70 2.80 -36.35
C SER A 232 29.20 4.24 -36.55
N PHE A 233 28.31 5.21 -36.74
CA PHE A 233 28.67 6.62 -36.99
C PHE A 233 28.69 7.47 -35.73
N GLY A 234 27.84 7.13 -34.77
CA GLY A 234 27.75 7.75 -33.46
C GLY A 234 27.11 6.76 -32.49
N ALA A 235 27.29 7.04 -31.21
CA ALA A 235 26.58 6.33 -30.17
C ALA A 235 26.34 7.28 -29.00
N SER A 236 25.31 7.02 -28.22
CA SER A 236 25.00 7.83 -27.05
C SER A 236 24.55 6.98 -25.87
N THR A 237 24.63 7.56 -24.68
CA THR A 237 24.20 6.89 -23.46
C THR A 237 23.77 7.89 -22.40
N TYR A 238 22.75 7.49 -21.62
CA TYR A 238 22.39 8.15 -20.37
C TYR A 238 22.97 7.36 -19.19
N ALA A 239 24.06 7.88 -18.64
CA ALA A 239 24.75 7.26 -17.53
C ALA A 239 24.27 7.89 -16.21
N TYR A 240 23.32 7.21 -15.57
CA TYR A 240 22.73 7.68 -14.32
C TYR A 240 23.66 7.49 -13.12
N ASN A 241 23.66 8.47 -12.21
CA ASN A 241 24.38 8.38 -10.95
C ASN A 241 23.66 9.22 -9.91
N TYR A 242 23.22 8.58 -8.83
CA TYR A 242 22.43 9.23 -7.80
C TYR A 242 22.87 8.78 -6.42
N ASN A 243 22.54 9.61 -5.43
CA ASN A 243 22.67 9.26 -4.03
C ASN A 243 21.42 9.73 -3.29
N PHE A 244 21.01 8.98 -2.28
CA PHE A 244 19.92 9.37 -1.40
C PHE A 244 20.21 8.95 0.04
N THR A 245 19.62 9.66 0.98
CA THR A 245 19.56 9.23 2.37
C THR A 245 18.11 8.93 2.72
N SER A 246 17.89 7.97 3.62
CA SER A 246 16.56 7.68 4.16
C SER A 246 16.52 7.91 5.67
N GLY A 247 15.38 8.41 6.15
CA GLY A 247 15.04 8.49 7.57
C GLY A 247 13.77 7.71 7.86
N ALA A 248 13.54 7.35 9.12
CA ALA A 248 12.30 6.70 9.55
C ALA A 248 11.45 7.68 10.37
N ALA A 249 10.13 7.60 10.21
CA ALA A 249 9.23 8.27 11.14
C ALA A 249 9.41 7.68 12.54
N ASN A 250 9.54 8.55 13.54
CA ASN A 250 10.02 8.18 14.88
C ASN A 250 8.91 7.77 15.86
N SER A 251 7.64 7.98 15.50
CA SER A 251 6.50 7.81 16.40
C SER A 251 5.18 7.70 15.63
N GLY A 252 4.13 7.31 16.36
CA GLY A 252 2.76 7.33 15.87
C GLY A 252 2.42 6.28 14.79
N PRO A 253 1.37 6.54 13.99
CA PRO A 253 0.88 5.60 12.98
C PRO A 253 1.89 5.21 11.90
N ASN A 254 2.87 6.05 11.63
CA ASN A 254 3.91 5.74 10.64
C ASN A 254 5.25 5.39 11.27
N ALA A 255 5.31 5.08 12.58
CA ALA A 255 6.56 4.71 13.25
C ALA A 255 7.28 3.58 12.50
N GLY A 256 8.56 3.79 12.18
CA GLY A 256 9.39 2.81 11.49
C GLY A 256 9.26 2.79 9.96
N ILE A 257 8.35 3.57 9.37
CA ILE A 257 8.27 3.72 7.90
C ILE A 257 9.42 4.60 7.43
N TYR A 258 10.25 4.09 6.51
CA TYR A 258 11.35 4.87 5.93
C TYR A 258 10.89 5.67 4.72
N TYR A 259 11.50 6.82 4.56
CA TYR A 259 11.29 7.75 3.45
C TYR A 259 12.60 8.47 3.11
N VAL A 260 12.66 9.08 1.94
CA VAL A 260 13.86 9.80 1.46
C VAL A 260 14.04 11.12 2.22
N THR A 261 15.20 11.38 2.83
CA THR A 261 15.49 12.64 3.53
C THR A 261 16.36 13.58 2.72
N SER A 262 17.21 13.03 1.85
CA SER A 262 17.96 13.79 0.86
C SER A 262 18.08 12.98 -0.42
N PHE A 263 18.20 13.68 -1.54
CA PHE A 263 18.38 13.08 -2.86
C PHE A 263 19.24 14.02 -3.70
N THR A 264 20.22 13.46 -4.40
CA THR A 264 21.09 14.17 -5.34
C THR A 264 21.22 13.36 -6.62
N ASP A 265 21.04 14.02 -7.75
CA ASP A 265 21.33 13.48 -9.07
C ASP A 265 22.64 14.08 -9.61
N SER A 266 23.50 13.22 -10.15
CA SER A 266 24.76 13.57 -10.81
C SER A 266 24.90 12.85 -12.16
N SER A 267 23.76 12.50 -12.73
CA SER A 267 23.66 11.77 -13.98
C SER A 267 24.28 12.57 -15.12
N LYS A 268 24.69 11.87 -16.18
CA LYS A 268 25.30 12.46 -17.37
C LYS A 268 24.65 11.90 -18.62
N TYR A 269 24.53 12.74 -19.63
CA TYR A 269 24.23 12.28 -20.98
C TYR A 269 25.43 12.59 -21.86
N ALA A 270 25.88 11.59 -22.61
CA ALA A 270 26.99 11.76 -23.51
C ALA A 270 26.77 11.03 -24.81
N TRP A 271 27.49 11.49 -25.82
CA TRP A 271 27.50 10.90 -27.12
C TRP A 271 28.91 10.97 -27.69
N GLU A 272 29.22 10.08 -28.61
CA GLU A 272 30.48 10.03 -29.33
C GLU A 272 30.21 10.01 -30.83
N LEU A 273 31.22 10.44 -31.57
CA LEU A 273 31.23 10.45 -33.01
C LEU A 273 32.36 9.54 -33.47
N ASN A 274 32.11 8.72 -34.49
CA ASN A 274 33.14 7.86 -35.04
C ASN A 274 34.33 8.71 -35.52
N PRO A 275 35.56 8.41 -35.09
CA PRO A 275 36.74 9.21 -35.45
C PRO A 275 37.02 9.22 -36.95
N GLY A 276 36.63 8.17 -37.70
CA GLY A 276 36.77 8.10 -39.15
C GLY A 276 35.93 9.13 -39.91
N VAL A 277 34.84 9.62 -39.30
CA VAL A 277 33.98 10.67 -39.90
C VAL A 277 34.70 12.02 -39.90
N THR A 278 35.55 12.30 -38.91
CA THR A 278 36.19 13.61 -38.76
C THR A 278 37.68 13.62 -39.05
N ASN A 279 38.32 12.46 -39.19
CA ASN A 279 39.74 12.33 -39.51
C ASN A 279 39.99 12.43 -41.04
N PRO A 280 40.65 13.48 -41.55
CA PRO A 280 40.91 13.63 -42.99
C PRO A 280 41.83 12.56 -43.59
N SER A 281 42.55 11.81 -42.74
CA SER A 281 43.40 10.69 -43.16
C SER A 281 42.66 9.36 -43.23
N ASP A 282 41.43 9.28 -42.73
CA ASP A 282 40.66 8.05 -42.74
C ASP A 282 40.12 7.76 -44.15
N PRO A 283 40.16 6.49 -44.62
CA PRO A 283 39.60 6.12 -45.91
C PRO A 283 38.13 6.55 -46.07
N PHE A 284 37.31 6.46 -45.03
CA PHE A 284 35.92 6.91 -45.10
C PHE A 284 35.83 8.40 -45.47
N TYR A 285 36.61 9.24 -44.77
CA TYR A 285 36.64 10.68 -45.00
C TYR A 285 37.07 11.01 -46.43
N GLN A 286 38.16 10.38 -46.89
CA GLN A 286 38.73 10.62 -48.22
C GLN A 286 37.79 10.23 -49.36
N HIS A 287 36.87 9.29 -49.13
CA HIS A 287 35.93 8.80 -50.12
C HIS A 287 34.55 9.49 -50.05
N GLN A 288 34.29 10.34 -49.05
CA GLN A 288 33.16 11.27 -49.12
C GLN A 288 33.52 12.42 -50.07
N GLY A 289 32.67 12.70 -51.06
CA GLY A 289 32.95 13.66 -52.13
C GLY A 289 31.68 14.20 -52.77
N ASN A 290 31.78 14.90 -53.91
CA ASN A 290 30.67 15.66 -54.51
C ASN A 290 29.39 14.87 -54.82
N CYS A 291 29.46 13.55 -55.02
CA CYS A 291 28.29 12.70 -55.25
C CYS A 291 27.61 12.21 -53.96
N PHE A 292 28.28 12.34 -52.81
CA PHE A 292 27.87 11.82 -51.51
C PHE A 292 27.63 12.97 -50.53
N ALA A 293 27.05 12.67 -49.37
CA ALA A 293 26.90 13.65 -48.32
C ALA A 293 28.28 14.20 -47.88
N THR A 294 28.38 15.51 -47.66
CA THR A 294 29.60 16.11 -47.12
C THR A 294 29.84 15.64 -45.69
N ILE A 295 31.09 15.66 -45.24
CA ILE A 295 31.41 15.35 -43.84
C ILE A 295 30.62 16.22 -42.87
N SER A 296 30.45 17.52 -43.18
CA SER A 296 29.62 18.40 -42.36
C SER A 296 28.15 17.98 -42.31
N GLN A 297 27.58 17.46 -43.41
CA GLN A 297 26.21 16.94 -43.44
C GLN A 297 26.09 15.64 -42.64
N ILE A 298 27.07 14.73 -42.76
CA ILE A 298 27.09 13.47 -42.01
C ILE A 298 27.21 13.76 -40.52
N THR A 299 28.17 14.58 -40.08
CA THR A 299 28.33 14.96 -38.67
C THR A 299 27.08 15.64 -38.12
N ALA A 300 26.45 16.54 -38.87
CA ALA A 300 25.22 17.19 -38.44
C ALA A 300 24.05 16.19 -38.31
N ALA A 301 23.96 15.22 -39.22
CA ALA A 301 22.93 14.18 -39.16
C ALA A 301 23.14 13.24 -37.97
N VAL A 302 24.38 12.81 -37.70
CA VAL A 302 24.71 12.00 -36.51
C VAL A 302 24.41 12.79 -35.25
N GLN A 303 24.84 14.05 -35.16
CA GLN A 303 24.53 14.89 -34.01
C GLN A 303 23.01 15.08 -33.83
N ALA A 304 22.24 15.24 -34.91
CA ALA A 304 20.80 15.32 -34.84
C ALA A 304 20.16 13.99 -34.36
N HIS A 305 20.71 12.85 -34.77
CA HIS A 305 20.26 11.52 -34.39
C HIS A 305 20.57 11.19 -32.91
N GLU A 306 21.78 11.52 -32.44
CA GLU A 306 22.18 11.26 -31.05
C GLU A 306 21.56 12.26 -30.08
N VAL A 307 21.61 13.56 -30.40
CA VAL A 307 21.37 14.65 -29.44
C VAL A 307 20.51 15.79 -29.96
N GLY A 308 19.87 15.62 -31.12
CA GLY A 308 19.05 16.66 -31.74
C GLY A 308 17.80 16.98 -30.94
N VAL A 309 17.62 18.25 -30.59
CA VAL A 309 16.37 18.78 -29.99
C VAL A 309 16.04 20.15 -30.61
N PRO A 310 14.76 20.42 -30.97
CA PRO A 310 13.62 19.49 -30.99
C PRO A 310 13.71 18.51 -32.17
N GLY A 311 13.37 17.24 -31.96
CA GLY A 311 13.38 16.19 -32.98
C GLY A 311 13.55 14.80 -32.37
N PRO A 312 13.22 13.72 -33.10
CA PRO A 312 13.49 12.37 -32.64
C PRO A 312 15.00 12.13 -32.60
N SER A 313 15.50 11.86 -31.41
CA SER A 313 16.87 11.50 -31.08
C SER A 313 16.89 10.68 -29.80
N HIS A 314 17.96 9.91 -29.58
CA HIS A 314 18.14 9.20 -28.31
C HIS A 314 18.02 10.15 -27.10
N TYR A 315 18.56 11.38 -27.20
CA TYR A 315 18.42 12.39 -26.16
C TYR A 315 16.96 12.79 -25.89
N SER A 316 16.17 13.01 -26.94
CA SER A 316 14.75 13.39 -26.81
C SER A 316 13.89 12.27 -26.22
N GLU A 317 14.22 11.01 -26.49
CA GLU A 317 13.54 9.83 -25.94
C GLU A 317 13.82 9.70 -24.45
N VAL A 318 15.08 9.83 -24.05
CA VAL A 318 15.48 9.89 -22.62
C VAL A 318 14.82 11.09 -21.93
N GLN A 319 14.75 12.26 -22.57
CA GLN A 319 14.09 13.44 -22.01
C GLN A 319 12.60 13.21 -21.75
N THR A 320 11.91 12.54 -22.69
CA THR A 320 10.49 12.18 -22.56
C THR A 320 10.28 11.14 -21.46
N ALA A 321 11.13 10.13 -21.40
CA ALA A 321 11.08 9.10 -20.37
C ALA A 321 11.37 9.65 -18.97
N LEU A 322 12.35 10.54 -18.82
CA LEU A 322 12.68 11.21 -17.56
C LEU A 322 11.54 12.12 -17.07
N SER A 323 10.82 12.75 -17.99
CA SER A 323 9.64 13.57 -17.65
C SER A 323 8.50 12.70 -17.12
N SER A 324 8.33 11.49 -17.65
CA SER A 324 7.28 10.54 -17.23
C SER A 324 7.68 9.71 -16.01
N ASN A 325 8.98 9.48 -15.82
CA ASN A 325 9.56 8.64 -14.76
C ASN A 325 10.61 9.44 -13.98
N ASN A 326 10.19 10.57 -13.38
CA ASN A 326 11.14 11.43 -12.70
C ASN A 326 11.55 10.84 -11.33
N PRO A 327 12.84 10.64 -11.04
CA PRO A 327 13.28 10.13 -9.74
C PRO A 327 12.97 11.09 -8.59
N ALA A 328 12.72 12.39 -8.85
CA ALA A 328 12.22 13.29 -7.83
C ALA A 328 10.81 12.91 -7.35
N SER A 329 9.97 12.29 -8.20
CA SER A 329 8.66 11.78 -7.81
C SER A 329 8.79 10.61 -6.84
N VAL A 330 9.73 9.69 -7.09
CA VAL A 330 10.08 8.61 -6.15
C VAL A 330 10.57 9.20 -4.83
N ALA A 331 11.49 10.16 -4.90
CA ALA A 331 12.01 10.84 -3.72
C ALA A 331 10.90 11.51 -2.90
N ASN A 332 9.93 12.15 -3.55
CA ASN A 332 8.85 12.86 -2.88
C ASN A 332 7.79 11.90 -2.29
N ASN A 333 7.48 10.78 -2.94
CA ASN A 333 6.26 10.02 -2.67
C ASN A 333 6.49 8.60 -2.12
N SER A 334 7.63 7.97 -2.40
CA SER A 334 7.85 6.58 -2.02
C SER A 334 8.17 6.44 -0.52
N VAL A 335 7.63 5.39 0.06
CA VAL A 335 7.88 4.95 1.44
C VAL A 335 8.14 3.44 1.46
N GLY A 336 8.88 2.96 2.46
CA GLY A 336 9.13 1.52 2.58
C GLY A 336 10.35 1.23 3.46
N SER A 337 11.12 0.21 3.10
CA SER A 337 12.48 -0.01 3.61
C SER A 337 13.51 0.70 2.74
N THR A 338 14.72 0.92 3.26
CA THR A 338 15.83 1.48 2.47
C THR A 338 16.12 0.66 1.20
N SER A 339 15.99 -0.67 1.26
CA SER A 339 16.18 -1.53 0.09
C SER A 339 15.08 -1.36 -0.95
N SER A 340 13.81 -1.25 -0.55
CA SER A 340 12.72 -0.98 -1.49
C SER A 340 12.87 0.39 -2.17
N LEU A 341 13.25 1.43 -1.42
CA LEU A 341 13.50 2.75 -2.00
C LEU A 341 14.64 2.73 -3.02
N SER A 342 15.73 2.01 -2.73
CA SER A 342 16.86 1.83 -3.65
C SER A 342 16.43 1.12 -4.94
N THR A 343 15.57 0.10 -4.83
CA THR A 343 14.99 -0.60 -5.97
C THR A 343 14.12 0.33 -6.82
N ASP A 344 13.27 1.15 -6.19
CA ASP A 344 12.41 2.10 -6.90
C ASP A 344 13.22 3.13 -7.70
N PHE A 345 14.25 3.72 -7.08
CA PHE A 345 15.18 4.62 -7.79
C PHE A 345 15.86 3.91 -8.95
N SER A 346 16.46 2.73 -8.70
CA SER A 346 17.16 1.97 -9.73
C SER A 346 16.26 1.62 -10.90
N SER A 347 15.03 1.17 -10.63
CA SER A 347 14.03 0.85 -11.66
C SER A 347 13.63 2.09 -12.47
N THR A 348 13.45 3.23 -11.79
CA THR A 348 13.11 4.51 -12.43
C THR A 348 14.21 4.96 -13.38
N TYR A 349 15.46 5.00 -12.91
CA TYR A 349 16.61 5.37 -13.74
C TYR A 349 16.85 4.38 -14.87
N GLN A 350 16.72 3.08 -14.62
CA GLN A 350 16.87 2.05 -15.65
C GLN A 350 15.84 2.22 -16.76
N THR A 351 14.58 2.52 -16.41
CA THR A 351 13.51 2.81 -17.38
C THR A 351 13.87 4.00 -18.26
N VAL A 352 14.39 5.08 -17.65
CA VAL A 352 14.83 6.28 -18.38
C VAL A 352 16.04 5.99 -19.28
N ALA A 353 17.03 5.25 -18.79
CA ALA A 353 18.22 4.90 -19.56
C ALA A 353 17.89 4.00 -20.75
N SER A 354 17.03 3.00 -20.55
CA SER A 354 16.58 2.10 -21.61
C SER A 354 15.70 2.78 -22.65
N ALA A 355 15.12 3.95 -22.37
CA ALA A 355 14.33 4.68 -23.35
C ALA A 355 15.16 5.32 -24.46
N GLY A 356 16.46 5.56 -24.25
CA GLY A 356 17.38 6.01 -25.30
C GLY A 356 18.07 4.87 -26.05
N ALA A 357 17.72 3.62 -25.78
CA ALA A 357 18.22 2.46 -26.51
C ALA A 357 17.46 2.10 -27.82
N PRO A 358 16.18 2.49 -28.04
CA PRO A 358 15.55 2.36 -29.34
C PRO A 358 16.27 3.23 -30.37
N GLU A 359 16.44 2.68 -31.58
CA GLU A 359 16.92 3.46 -32.72
C GLU A 359 15.83 4.46 -33.14
N PRO A 360 16.09 5.77 -33.15
CA PRO A 360 15.13 6.75 -33.63
C PRO A 360 14.94 6.58 -35.15
N PRO A 361 13.81 7.05 -35.72
CA PRO A 361 13.60 7.07 -37.17
C PRO A 361 14.83 7.64 -37.88
N SER A 362 15.40 6.87 -38.81
CA SER A 362 16.72 7.19 -39.38
C SER A 362 16.72 8.54 -40.11
N ASN A 363 17.61 9.43 -39.66
CA ASN A 363 17.86 10.75 -40.26
C ASN A 363 19.20 10.80 -41.03
N LEU A 364 19.84 9.64 -41.24
CA LEU A 364 21.09 9.57 -41.97
C LEU A 364 20.85 9.93 -43.46
N PRO A 365 21.75 10.69 -44.09
CA PRO A 365 21.67 10.97 -45.52
C PRO A 365 21.61 9.66 -46.33
N SER A 366 20.69 9.58 -47.29
CA SER A 366 20.49 8.39 -48.14
C SER A 366 21.67 8.03 -49.06
N ASN A 367 22.71 8.85 -49.11
CA ASN A 367 23.87 8.75 -50.01
C ASN A 367 25.21 8.84 -49.24
N ILE A 368 25.42 7.92 -48.29
CA ILE A 368 26.71 7.74 -47.61
C ILE A 368 27.54 6.70 -48.38
N ASN A 369 28.83 6.99 -48.60
CA ASN A 369 29.73 6.02 -49.20
C ASN A 369 30.21 5.02 -48.13
N TYR A 370 29.87 3.74 -48.31
CA TYR A 370 30.25 2.66 -47.39
C TYR A 370 31.50 1.91 -47.86
N PRO A 371 32.33 1.40 -46.92
CA PRO A 371 33.43 0.53 -47.30
C PRO A 371 32.97 -0.82 -47.88
N PRO A 372 33.73 -1.41 -48.81
CA PRO A 372 34.76 -0.79 -49.61
C PRO A 372 34.11 -0.39 -50.95
N TYR A 373 33.91 0.91 -51.19
CA TYR A 373 33.61 1.47 -52.51
C TYR A 373 32.15 1.34 -53.00
N GLN A 374 31.41 2.44 -52.90
CA GLN A 374 30.55 2.88 -54.01
C GLN A 374 31.30 3.96 -54.78
N THR A 375 31.74 3.66 -56.00
CA THR A 375 32.13 4.72 -56.94
C THR A 375 30.87 5.30 -57.55
N CYS A 376 30.81 6.63 -57.76
CA CYS A 376 29.67 7.26 -58.43
C CYS A 376 29.39 6.49 -59.75
N PRO A 377 28.12 6.23 -60.12
CA PRO A 377 27.83 5.80 -61.47
C PRO A 377 28.40 6.86 -62.42
N GLN A 378 29.28 6.44 -63.33
CA GLN A 378 29.79 7.29 -64.41
C GLN A 378 28.69 7.58 -65.43
#